data_AF-A0A7J8LWN7-F1
#
_entry.id   AF-A0A7J8LWN7-F1
#
_cell.length_a   1.000
_cell.length_b   1.000
_cell.length_c   1.000
_cell.angle_alpha   90.00
_cell.angle_beta   90.00
_cell.angle_gamma   90.00
#
_symmetry.space_group_name_H-M   'P 1'
#
loop_
_entity.id
_entity.type
_entity.pdbx_description
1 polymer ?
#
loop_
_entity_poly.entity_id
_entity_poly.type
_entity_poly.pdbx_seq_one_letter_code
_entity_poly.pdbx_strand_id
1 'polypeptide(L)'
;MVFQLMLIGRVLTDGRLNARLKWDLSDNFTVKANAQLSNEPHMSHGMFNFDYKGKDFRSQFQMGNGALFGASYIQSITQHLSLGGEVFWAGQHRKSGIGYAARYETDKMVATGQVANTGIVALSYVQKVSDKVSLATDLMYNYMSRDVTASVGYDYILRQ
;
A
#
# COMPACT_ATOMS: atom_id res chain seq x y z
N MET A 1 18.48 -21.28 3.84
CA MET A 1 17.09 -20.90 4.18
C MET A 1 17.18 -19.87 5.30
N VAL A 2 17.16 -18.58 4.96
CA VAL A 2 17.35 -17.51 5.95
C VAL A 2 15.97 -17.01 6.36
N PHE A 3 15.52 -17.41 7.54
CA PHE A 3 14.33 -16.84 8.16
C PHE A 3 14.71 -15.49 8.77
N GLN A 4 14.17 -14.39 8.23
CA GLN A 4 14.35 -13.07 8.82
C GLN A 4 13.07 -12.67 9.55
N LEU A 5 13.18 -12.57 10.88
CA LEU A 5 12.13 -12.07 11.75
C LEU A 5 12.54 -10.68 12.24
N MET A 6 11.73 -9.68 11.94
CA MET A 6 11.88 -8.32 12.43
C MET A 6 10.68 -8.00 13.30
N LEU A 7 10.92 -7.59 14.54
CA LEU A 7 9.88 -7.16 15.47
C LEU A 7 10.23 -5.77 15.99
N ILE A 8 9.26 -4.86 15.90
CA ILE A 8 9.39 -3.48 16.34
C ILE A 8 8.19 -3.19 17.23
N GLY A 9 8.42 -3.00 18.53
CA GLY A 9 7.44 -2.48 19.46
C GLY A 9 7.74 -1.02 19.78
N ARG A 10 6.75 -0.14 19.65
CA ARG A 10 6.80 1.24 20.15
C ARG A 10 5.75 1.41 21.22
N VAL A 11 6.17 1.90 22.36
CA VAL A 11 5.30 2.24 23.48
C VAL A 11 5.33 3.75 23.63
N LEU A 12 4.15 4.38 23.54
CA LEU A 12 3.97 5.80 23.77
C LEU A 12 3.66 6.03 25.26
N THR A 13 4.04 7.20 25.77
CA THR A 13 3.79 7.61 27.16
C THR A 13 2.31 7.82 27.50
N ASP A 14 1.43 7.81 26.49
CA ASP A 14 -0.03 7.85 26.63
C ASP A 14 -0.66 6.45 26.85
N GLY A 15 0.16 5.38 26.90
CA GLY A 15 -0.30 4.00 27.04
C GLY A 15 -0.65 3.30 25.73
N ARG A 16 -0.42 3.94 24.57
CA ARG A 16 -0.58 3.29 23.26
C ARG A 16 0.63 2.44 22.93
N LEU A 17 0.38 1.21 22.53
CA LEU A 17 1.39 0.24 22.10
C LEU A 17 1.20 -0.07 20.63
N ASN A 18 2.24 0.11 19.82
CA ASN A 18 2.26 -0.27 18.41
C ASN A 18 3.34 -1.33 18.20
N ALA A 19 2.93 -2.57 17.97
CA ALA A 19 3.80 -3.68 17.65
C ALA A 19 3.68 -4.01 16.16
N ARG A 20 4.82 -4.08 15.47
CA ARG A 20 4.94 -4.53 14.09
C ARG A 20 5.88 -5.72 14.03
N LEU A 21 5.36 -6.83 13.55
CA LEU A 21 6.09 -8.06 13.29
C LEU A 21 6.14 -8.26 11.77
N LYS A 22 7.33 -8.43 11.22
CA LYS A 22 7.58 -8.83 9.84
C LYS A 22 8.34 -10.14 9.88
N TRP A 23 7.72 -11.17 9.33
CA TRP A 23 8.28 -12.50 9.24
C TRP A 23 8.46 -12.86 7.76
N ASP A 24 9.70 -12.84 7.31
CA ASP A 24 10.09 -13.32 6.00
C ASP A 24 10.36 -14.83 6.11
N LEU A 25 9.42 -15.65 5.60
CA LEU A 25 9.54 -17.11 5.61
C LEU A 25 10.43 -17.62 4.45
N SER A 26 10.39 -16.92 3.32
CA SER A 26 11.17 -17.21 2.12
C SER A 26 11.38 -15.94 1.31
N ASP A 27 12.24 -15.96 0.29
CA ASP A 27 12.48 -14.79 -0.58
C ASP A 27 11.20 -14.34 -1.33
N ASN A 28 10.24 -15.25 -1.45
CA ASN A 28 8.97 -15.07 -2.14
C ASN A 28 7.78 -14.89 -1.20
N PHE A 29 7.94 -15.08 0.12
CA PHE A 29 6.80 -15.03 1.06
C PHE A 29 7.15 -14.28 2.34
N THR A 30 6.42 -13.19 2.54
CA THR A 30 6.58 -12.29 3.68
C THR A 30 5.23 -12.13 4.37
N VAL A 31 5.20 -12.35 5.68
CA VAL A 31 4.04 -12.05 6.52
C VAL A 31 4.35 -10.84 7.37
N LYS A 32 3.42 -9.91 7.50
CA LYS A 32 3.53 -8.73 8.35
C LYS A 32 2.30 -8.66 9.24
N ALA A 33 2.48 -8.72 10.54
CA ALA A 33 1.43 -8.43 11.50
C ALA A 33 1.70 -7.06 12.14
N ASN A 34 0.69 -6.20 12.19
CA ASN A 34 0.71 -4.95 12.94
C ASN A 34 -0.38 -5.05 14.00
N ALA A 35 -0.06 -4.70 15.23
CA ALA A 35 -0.97 -4.67 16.35
C ALA A 35 -0.81 -3.30 17.02
N GLN A 36 -1.83 -2.47 16.92
CA GLN A 36 -1.92 -1.22 17.65
C GLN A 36 -2.94 -1.40 18.78
N LEU A 37 -2.46 -1.40 20.01
CA LEU A 37 -3.26 -1.34 21.22
C LEU A 37 -3.36 0.12 21.66
N SER A 38 -4.58 0.64 21.74
CA SER A 38 -4.86 1.91 22.42
C SER A 38 -5.49 1.65 23.79
N ASN A 39 -5.28 2.55 24.74
CA ASN A 39 -5.92 2.51 26.06
C ASN A 39 -7.42 2.87 25.99
N GLU A 40 -7.89 3.44 24.88
CA GLU A 40 -9.33 3.61 24.62
C GLU A 40 -10.03 2.27 24.34
N PRO A 41 -11.16 1.97 25.02
CA PRO A 41 -11.99 0.82 24.66
C PRO A 41 -12.36 0.90 23.18
N HIS A 42 -12.22 -0.22 22.47
CA HIS A 42 -12.68 -0.44 21.08
C HIS A 42 -11.79 0.14 19.96
N MET A 43 -10.62 0.70 20.29
CA MET A 43 -9.65 1.24 19.30
C MET A 43 -8.39 0.38 19.14
N SER A 44 -8.45 -0.90 19.52
CA SER A 44 -7.35 -1.85 19.31
C SER A 44 -7.46 -2.47 17.91
N HIS A 45 -6.51 -2.11 17.04
CA HIS A 45 -6.49 -2.56 15.65
C HIS A 45 -5.32 -3.52 15.42
N GLY A 46 -5.65 -4.77 15.12
CA GLY A 46 -4.72 -5.73 14.52
C GLY A 46 -4.89 -5.74 13.00
N MET A 47 -3.80 -5.86 12.25
CA MET A 47 -3.79 -6.04 10.80
C MET A 47 -2.70 -7.02 10.38
N PHE A 48 -3.07 -8.06 9.66
CA PHE A 48 -2.21 -9.09 9.11
C PHE A 48 -2.13 -8.94 7.60
N ASN A 49 -0.92 -8.78 7.08
CA ASN A 49 -0.64 -8.68 5.66
C ASN A 49 0.23 -9.86 5.25
N PHE A 50 -0.20 -10.60 4.25
CA PHE A 50 0.52 -11.72 3.65
C PHE A 50 0.92 -11.27 2.25
N ASP A 51 2.21 -10.99 2.05
CA ASP A 51 2.80 -10.65 0.78
C ASP A 51 3.41 -11.92 0.15
N TYR A 52 2.97 -12.27 -1.05
CA TYR A 52 3.56 -13.32 -1.86
C TYR A 52 4.08 -12.73 -3.19
N LYS A 53 5.38 -12.88 -3.42
CA LYS A 53 6.10 -12.39 -4.59
C LYS A 53 6.43 -13.57 -5.50
N GLY A 54 5.67 -13.73 -6.58
CA GLY A 54 6.01 -14.63 -7.68
C GLY A 54 7.11 -14.05 -8.58
N LYS A 55 7.42 -14.74 -9.68
CA LYS A 55 8.38 -14.24 -10.69
C LYS A 55 7.80 -13.04 -11.45
N ASP A 56 6.57 -13.19 -11.95
CA ASP A 56 5.91 -12.20 -12.81
C ASP A 56 4.64 -11.61 -12.18
N PHE A 57 4.29 -12.04 -10.97
CA PHE A 57 3.12 -11.55 -10.24
C PHE A 57 3.42 -11.35 -8.76
N ARG A 58 2.57 -10.56 -8.11
CA ARG A 58 2.61 -10.31 -6.69
C ARG A 58 1.19 -10.29 -6.15
N SER A 59 0.91 -11.16 -5.18
CA SER A 59 -0.33 -11.15 -4.43
C SER A 59 -0.07 -10.64 -3.03
N GLN A 60 -1.00 -9.86 -2.51
CA GLN A 60 -0.97 -9.41 -1.13
C GLN A 60 -2.36 -9.58 -0.55
N PHE A 61 -2.46 -10.27 0.57
CA PHE A 61 -3.68 -10.39 1.34
C PHE A 61 -3.54 -9.57 2.61
N GLN A 62 -4.58 -8.87 3.02
CA GLN A 62 -4.63 -8.01 4.20
C GLN A 62 -5.87 -8.37 5.00
N MET A 63 -5.76 -8.50 6.31
CA MET A 63 -6.87 -8.85 7.19
C MET A 63 -6.71 -8.11 8.49
N GLY A 64 -7.67 -7.25 8.83
CA GLY A 64 -7.66 -6.45 10.04
C GLY A 64 -8.92 -6.55 10.86
N ASN A 65 -8.85 -5.96 12.06
CA ASN A 65 -9.97 -5.85 12.98
C ASN A 65 -11.13 -5.03 12.35
N GLY A 66 -12.38 -5.32 12.72
CA GLY A 66 -13.57 -4.75 12.09
C GLY A 66 -14.00 -5.47 10.80
N ALA A 67 -13.57 -6.73 10.63
CA ALA A 67 -13.80 -7.53 9.42
C ALA A 67 -13.33 -6.82 8.14
N LEU A 68 -12.15 -6.17 8.21
CA LEU A 68 -11.50 -5.56 7.07
C LEU A 68 -10.64 -6.61 6.37
N PHE A 69 -11.07 -7.10 5.22
CA PHE A 69 -10.33 -8.03 4.39
C PHE A 69 -9.96 -7.34 3.08
N GLY A 70 -8.68 -7.34 2.73
CA GLY A 70 -8.15 -6.83 1.48
C GLY A 70 -7.40 -7.93 0.74
N ALA A 71 -7.54 -8.00 -0.57
CA ALA A 71 -6.71 -8.85 -1.41
C ALA A 71 -6.32 -8.04 -2.62
N SER A 72 -5.02 -7.85 -2.86
CA SER A 72 -4.51 -7.26 -4.07
C SER A 72 -3.68 -8.28 -4.84
N TYR A 73 -3.77 -8.19 -6.16
CA TYR A 73 -3.06 -9.01 -7.09
C TYR A 73 -2.58 -8.13 -8.22
N ILE A 74 -1.28 -8.06 -8.45
CA ILE A 74 -0.68 -7.32 -9.56
C ILE A 74 0.23 -8.25 -10.34
N GLN A 75 0.10 -8.22 -11.66
CA GLN A 75 0.87 -9.04 -12.58
C GLN A 75 1.55 -8.15 -13.61
N SER A 76 2.84 -8.43 -13.82
CA SER A 76 3.59 -7.80 -14.90
C SER A 76 3.23 -8.47 -16.21
N ILE A 77 2.56 -7.74 -17.09
CA ILE A 77 2.19 -8.23 -18.44
C ILE A 77 3.30 -7.92 -19.43
N THR A 78 4.04 -6.83 -19.21
CA THR A 78 5.16 -6.39 -20.04
C THR A 78 6.29 -5.91 -19.14
N GLN A 79 7.52 -5.83 -19.66
CA GLN A 79 8.68 -5.32 -18.91
C GLN A 79 8.45 -3.92 -18.29
N HIS A 80 7.57 -3.13 -18.90
CA HIS A 80 7.25 -1.77 -18.48
C HIS A 80 5.83 -1.60 -17.95
N LEU A 81 4.96 -2.62 -18.04
CA LEU A 81 3.55 -2.51 -17.68
C LEU A 81 3.12 -3.63 -16.74
N SER A 82 2.66 -3.25 -15.56
CA SER A 82 2.04 -4.14 -14.59
C SER A 82 0.59 -3.73 -14.36
N LEU A 83 -0.33 -4.69 -14.50
CA LEU A 83 -1.74 -4.50 -14.23
C LEU A 83 -2.15 -5.35 -13.04
N GLY A 84 -3.06 -4.84 -12.23
CA GLY A 84 -3.54 -5.51 -11.04
C GLY A 84 -4.95 -5.11 -10.68
N GLY A 85 -5.47 -5.84 -9.72
CA GLY A 85 -6.71 -5.53 -9.04
C GLY A 85 -6.51 -5.61 -7.54
N GLU A 86 -7.28 -4.81 -6.82
CA GLU A 86 -7.46 -4.94 -5.40
C GLU A 86 -8.93 -5.17 -5.09
N VAL A 87 -9.19 -5.91 -4.04
CA VAL A 87 -10.50 -6.12 -3.47
C VAL A 87 -10.34 -5.73 -2.02
N PHE A 88 -11.28 -4.99 -1.49
CA PHE A 88 -11.37 -4.78 -0.06
C PHE A 88 -12.82 -4.96 0.39
N TRP A 89 -12.99 -5.49 1.58
CA TRP A 89 -14.26 -5.76 2.19
C TRP A 89 -14.17 -5.30 3.64
N ALA A 90 -14.90 -4.23 3.97
CA ALA A 90 -15.02 -3.70 5.30
C ALA A 90 -16.34 -4.17 5.92
N GLY A 91 -16.30 -5.25 6.70
CA GLY A 91 -17.49 -5.82 7.33
C GLY A 91 -18.17 -4.88 8.32
N GLN A 92 -17.40 -4.06 9.06
CA GLN A 92 -17.97 -3.08 10.00
C GLN A 92 -18.81 -1.98 9.30
N HIS A 93 -18.46 -1.61 8.07
CA HIS A 93 -19.25 -0.67 7.26
C HIS A 93 -20.15 -1.35 6.22
N ARG A 94 -20.16 -2.70 6.15
CA ARG A 94 -20.75 -3.50 5.06
C ARG A 94 -20.42 -2.95 3.67
N LYS A 95 -19.21 -2.43 3.49
CA LYS A 95 -18.74 -1.89 2.21
C LYS A 95 -17.70 -2.82 1.61
N SER A 96 -18.05 -3.47 0.51
CA SER A 96 -17.07 -4.02 -0.42
C SER A 96 -16.67 -2.93 -1.41
N GLY A 97 -15.43 -2.95 -1.84
CA GLY A 97 -14.99 -2.26 -3.03
C GLY A 97 -13.97 -3.09 -3.75
N ILE A 98 -13.96 -2.89 -5.05
CA ILE A 98 -12.97 -3.47 -5.94
C ILE A 98 -12.21 -2.30 -6.55
N GLY A 99 -10.93 -2.46 -6.76
CA GLY A 99 -10.07 -1.51 -7.43
C GLY A 99 -9.28 -2.20 -8.53
N TYR A 100 -8.98 -1.44 -9.57
CA TYR A 100 -8.06 -1.82 -10.61
C TYR A 100 -6.87 -0.89 -10.51
N ALA A 101 -5.67 -1.46 -10.58
CA ALA A 101 -4.42 -0.72 -10.56
C ALA A 101 -3.64 -1.01 -11.84
N ALA A 102 -3.03 0.01 -12.40
CA ALA A 102 -2.11 -0.06 -13.51
C ALA A 102 -0.84 0.69 -13.11
N ARG A 103 0.31 0.10 -13.39
CA ARG A 103 1.61 0.70 -13.21
C ARG A 103 2.37 0.59 -14.51
N TYR A 104 2.81 1.72 -15.02
CA TYR A 104 3.68 1.84 -16.16
C TYR A 104 5.01 2.43 -15.69
N GLU A 105 6.10 1.70 -15.91
CA GLU A 105 7.44 2.04 -15.47
C GLU A 105 8.38 2.05 -16.66
N THR A 106 9.14 3.14 -16.80
CA THR A 106 10.20 3.34 -17.80
C THR A 106 11.42 3.90 -17.08
N ASP A 107 12.61 3.83 -17.68
CA ASP A 107 13.87 4.30 -17.07
C ASP A 107 13.84 5.73 -16.49
N LYS A 108 12.94 6.59 -17.01
CA LYS A 108 12.83 8.00 -16.61
C LYS A 108 11.50 8.37 -15.95
N MET A 109 10.49 7.51 -16.01
CA MET A 109 9.15 7.86 -15.51
C MET A 109 8.39 6.64 -15.00
N VAL A 110 7.61 6.85 -13.95
CA VAL A 110 6.69 5.88 -13.38
C VAL A 110 5.33 6.52 -13.30
N ALA A 111 4.38 6.01 -14.09
CA ALA A 111 2.98 6.38 -14.01
C ALA A 111 2.22 5.24 -13.33
N THR A 112 1.42 5.56 -12.32
CA THR A 112 0.50 4.61 -11.70
C THR A 112 -0.90 5.17 -11.74
N GLY A 113 -1.87 4.34 -12.09
CA GLY A 113 -3.29 4.69 -11.99
C GLY A 113 -4.01 3.62 -11.21
N GLN A 114 -4.86 4.03 -10.28
CA GLN A 114 -5.74 3.15 -9.55
C GLN A 114 -7.17 3.71 -9.60
N VAL A 115 -8.12 2.82 -9.86
CA VAL A 115 -9.54 3.14 -9.95
C VAL A 115 -10.27 2.17 -9.04
N ALA A 116 -10.79 2.67 -7.93
CA ALA A 116 -11.60 1.92 -7.01
C ALA A 116 -13.09 2.25 -7.21
N ASN A 117 -13.93 1.21 -7.20
CA ASN A 117 -15.39 1.30 -7.25
C ASN A 117 -15.98 2.06 -6.04
N THR A 118 -15.17 2.40 -5.04
CA THR A 118 -15.51 3.37 -3.99
C THR A 118 -15.65 4.81 -4.51
N GLY A 119 -15.34 5.04 -5.79
CA GLY A 119 -15.34 6.36 -6.41
C GLY A 119 -13.97 7.03 -6.34
N ILE A 120 -12.93 6.38 -5.82
CA ILE A 120 -11.59 6.94 -5.77
C ILE A 120 -10.86 6.59 -7.08
N VAL A 121 -10.44 7.62 -7.80
CA VAL A 121 -9.51 7.52 -8.93
C VAL A 121 -8.24 8.23 -8.49
N ALA A 122 -7.15 7.50 -8.34
CA ALA A 122 -5.85 8.09 -8.03
C ALA A 122 -4.87 7.83 -9.18
N LEU A 123 -4.24 8.88 -9.64
CA LEU A 123 -3.25 8.90 -10.70
C LEU A 123 -1.98 9.52 -10.12
N SER A 124 -0.88 8.80 -10.13
CA SER A 124 0.42 9.30 -9.70
C SER A 124 1.39 9.22 -10.87
N TYR A 125 2.16 10.27 -11.07
CA TYR A 125 3.16 10.38 -12.11
C TYR A 125 4.46 10.88 -11.50
N VAL A 126 5.48 10.04 -11.51
CA VAL A 126 6.81 10.38 -11.02
C VAL A 126 7.75 10.39 -12.20
N GLN A 127 8.37 11.54 -12.47
CA GLN A 127 9.38 11.69 -13.50
C GLN A 127 10.73 11.97 -12.87
N LYS A 128 11.69 11.08 -13.13
CA LYS A 128 13.07 11.26 -12.76
C LYS A 128 13.77 12.08 -13.85
N VAL A 129 14.05 13.36 -13.55
CA VAL A 129 14.70 14.28 -14.49
C VAL A 129 16.23 14.20 -14.36
N SER A 130 16.75 13.95 -13.16
CA SER A 130 18.18 13.71 -12.91
C SER A 130 18.38 12.86 -11.66
N ASP A 131 19.60 12.39 -11.38
CA ASP A 131 19.91 11.58 -10.18
C ASP A 131 19.69 12.32 -8.86
N LYS A 132 19.51 13.63 -8.90
CA LYS A 132 19.25 14.49 -7.73
C LYS A 132 17.83 15.07 -7.71
N VAL A 133 17.04 14.84 -8.77
CA VAL A 133 15.89 15.68 -9.17
C VAL A 133 14.76 14.76 -9.60
N SER A 134 13.76 14.56 -8.73
CA SER A 134 12.57 13.77 -9.05
C SER A 134 11.32 14.62 -8.88
N LEU A 135 10.52 14.73 -9.94
CA LEU A 135 9.20 15.38 -9.89
C LEU A 135 8.15 14.31 -9.63
N ALA A 136 7.24 14.57 -8.70
CA ALA A 136 6.09 13.72 -8.41
C ALA A 136 4.82 14.54 -8.55
N THR A 137 3.85 14.03 -9.28
CA THR A 137 2.51 14.62 -9.42
C THR A 137 1.51 13.56 -9.01
N ASP A 138 0.68 13.86 -8.03
CA ASP A 138 -0.36 12.98 -7.52
C ASP A 138 -1.71 13.66 -7.71
N LEU A 139 -2.62 13.00 -8.39
CA LEU A 139 -3.99 13.44 -8.60
C LEU A 139 -4.92 12.39 -8.02
N MET A 140 -5.71 12.78 -7.03
CA MET A 140 -6.72 11.95 -6.41
C MET A 140 -8.07 12.60 -6.61
N TYR A 141 -8.98 11.88 -7.25
CA TYR A 141 -10.34 12.28 -7.55
C TYR A 141 -11.29 11.35 -6.81
N ASN A 142 -12.15 11.91 -5.95
CA ASN A 142 -13.19 11.18 -5.25
C ASN A 142 -14.56 11.53 -5.84
N TYR A 143 -15.13 10.61 -6.61
CA TYR A 143 -16.41 10.77 -7.27
C TYR A 143 -17.58 10.94 -6.28
N MET A 144 -17.53 10.28 -5.11
CA MET A 144 -18.63 10.35 -4.13
C MET A 144 -18.70 11.70 -3.42
N SER A 145 -17.55 12.30 -3.09
CA SER A 145 -17.51 13.63 -2.47
C SER A 145 -17.33 14.76 -3.48
N ARG A 146 -17.04 14.43 -4.74
CA ARG A 146 -16.61 15.37 -5.80
C ARG A 146 -15.35 16.15 -5.45
N ASP A 147 -14.56 15.64 -4.52
CA ASP A 147 -13.30 16.25 -4.13
C ASP A 147 -12.20 15.87 -5.11
N VAL A 148 -11.45 16.87 -5.55
CA VAL A 148 -10.28 16.69 -6.41
C VAL A 148 -9.09 17.26 -5.67
N THR A 149 -8.12 16.41 -5.40
CA THR A 149 -6.85 16.81 -4.80
C THR A 149 -5.76 16.56 -5.83
N ALA A 150 -5.11 17.63 -6.29
CA ALA A 150 -3.91 17.53 -7.12
C ALA A 150 -2.74 18.12 -6.34
N SER A 151 -1.67 17.35 -6.23
CA SER A 151 -0.45 17.69 -5.52
C SER A 151 0.71 17.55 -6.48
N VAL A 152 1.58 18.56 -6.50
CA VAL A 152 2.84 18.50 -7.26
C VAL A 152 3.97 18.69 -6.26
N GLY A 153 4.90 17.75 -6.26
CA GLY A 153 6.06 17.73 -5.39
C GLY A 153 7.34 17.59 -6.21
N TYR A 154 8.42 18.05 -5.61
CA TYR A 154 9.75 17.88 -6.16
C TYR A 154 10.68 17.43 -5.04
N ASP A 155 11.37 16.32 -5.26
CA ASP A 155 12.37 15.82 -4.34
C ASP A 155 13.77 16.22 -4.83
N TYR A 156 14.52 16.89 -3.95
CA TYR A 156 15.90 17.31 -4.19
C TYR A 156 16.82 16.72 -3.14
N ILE A 157 17.57 15.69 -3.53
CA ILE A 157 18.52 15.03 -2.64
C ILE A 157 19.86 15.77 -2.73
N LEU A 158 20.07 16.72 -1.82
CA LEU A 158 21.39 17.30 -1.54
C LEU A 158 22.15 16.32 -0.64
N ARG A 159 23.20 15.71 -1.21
CA ARG A 159 24.20 14.98 -0.43
C ARG A 159 25.12 16.03 0.20
N GLN A 160 24.94 16.30 1.50
CA GLN A 160 25.88 17.10 2.30
C GLN A 160 26.97 16.19 2.88
#